data_AF-A0A1H2ZL52-F1
#
_entry.id   AF-A0A1H2ZL52-F1
#
_cell.length_a   1.000
_cell.length_b   1.000
_cell.length_c   1.000
_cell.angle_alpha   90.00
_cell.angle_beta   90.00
_cell.angle_gamma   90.00
#
_symmetry.space_group_name_H-M   'P 1'
#
loop_
_entity.id
_entity.type
_entity.pdbx_description
1 polymer ?
#
loop_
_entity_poly.entity_id
_entity_poly.type
_entity_poly.pdbx_seq_one_letter_code
_entity_poly.pdbx_strand_id
1 'polypeptide(L)'
;MGNIIDLQSADRPEIFDRANTDGLFGRKRRLQRPLGQYLREAETPSYLASNDRSGVIAAQRDSGSLTPAGDYRAYLLATTVRVLFVVGDDDSDRTISLPHEDIVAVHCTSGLRTSTLEIVTIDEDRWAFECKGDLTPVRSFVDEATQVWTRTLTELDRAESAVEAALAALETTDLETAATHITAAQEALDNGRERVEALGEGARAAIDGRLQSTQTRIDTCQRRRHVDAGDEHRDTARRAWENRAYERAADAYAQAGVEYERALAVTASEPPTELIRDARNAVEAEYTELLSAPVDAAQVAASAARATADPAKRARHWEDALDRYRTAYELDWGRDRRFDGNRASLRQALADIAVELVDAHREAGRQALQETGDESEREPSGTACDSAAAHFERARQIATELVPDRREPPADELAAVSGQGASVEAEQKGR
;
A
#
# COMPACT_ATOMS: atom_id res chain seq x y z
N MET A 1 48.97 -37.59 5.64
CA MET A 1 47.78 -36.72 5.66
C MET A 1 47.59 -36.18 4.27
N GLY A 2 46.37 -36.26 3.72
CA GLY A 2 46.04 -35.60 2.47
C GLY A 2 46.23 -34.09 2.64
N ASN A 3 46.71 -33.41 1.61
CA ASN A 3 46.84 -31.96 1.63
C ASN A 3 45.51 -31.25 1.34
N ILE A 4 44.44 -32.02 1.11
CA ILE A 4 43.07 -31.57 0.83
C ILE A 4 42.15 -32.35 1.77
N ILE A 5 41.28 -31.65 2.47
CA ILE A 5 40.34 -32.18 3.46
C ILE A 5 38.95 -31.64 3.13
N ASP A 6 37.99 -32.53 2.93
CA ASP A 6 36.57 -32.21 2.94
C ASP A 6 36.11 -32.13 4.40
N LEU A 7 35.73 -30.93 4.82
CA LEU A 7 35.35 -30.63 6.20
C LEU A 7 33.87 -30.93 6.47
N GLN A 8 33.10 -31.33 5.44
CA GLN A 8 31.74 -31.80 5.60
C GLN A 8 31.67 -33.29 5.95
N SER A 9 32.69 -34.07 5.57
CA SER A 9 32.77 -35.52 5.79
C SER A 9 33.84 -35.96 6.79
N ALA A 10 34.72 -35.05 7.23
CA ALA A 10 35.80 -35.35 8.16
C ALA A 10 35.69 -34.56 9.48
N ASP A 11 36.25 -35.11 10.55
CA ASP A 11 36.43 -34.39 11.80
C ASP A 11 37.26 -33.11 11.58
N ARG A 12 36.83 -32.02 12.22
CA ARG A 12 37.48 -30.71 12.10
C ARG A 12 38.96 -30.82 12.54
N PRO A 13 39.93 -30.46 11.68
CA PRO A 13 41.34 -30.55 12.02
C PRO A 13 41.73 -29.61 13.17
N GLU A 14 42.66 -30.05 14.05
CA GLU A 14 43.14 -29.26 15.21
C GLU A 14 43.70 -27.86 14.85
N ILE A 15 44.10 -27.64 13.59
CA ILE A 15 44.60 -26.34 13.13
C ILE A 15 43.56 -25.23 13.24
N PHE A 16 42.26 -25.57 13.30
CA PHE A 16 41.21 -24.57 13.52
C PHE A 16 41.21 -24.00 14.94
N ASP A 17 41.68 -24.77 15.92
CA ASP A 17 41.62 -24.42 17.34
C ASP A 17 42.99 -24.08 17.95
N ARG A 18 44.10 -24.49 17.30
CA ARG A 18 45.47 -24.26 17.78
C ARG A 18 46.42 -23.74 16.69
N ALA A 19 47.12 -22.64 16.99
CA ALA A 19 48.28 -22.19 16.23
C ALA A 19 49.49 -23.08 16.58
N ASN A 20 50.17 -23.65 15.58
CA ASN A 20 51.29 -24.59 15.74
C ASN A 20 50.92 -25.92 16.40
N THR A 21 50.36 -26.84 15.60
CA THR A 21 50.22 -28.25 15.99
C THR A 21 51.56 -28.98 15.84
N ASP A 22 52.03 -29.58 16.94
CA ASP A 22 53.23 -30.42 16.97
C ASP A 22 53.01 -31.64 16.06
N GLY A 23 53.53 -31.59 14.83
CA GLY A 23 53.62 -32.75 13.99
C GLY A 23 54.73 -33.68 14.49
N LEU A 24 54.41 -34.95 14.71
CA LEU A 24 55.39 -36.04 14.67
C LEU A 24 56.32 -35.79 13.46
N PHE A 25 57.63 -35.67 13.71
CA PHE A 25 58.71 -35.35 12.75
C PHE A 25 59.14 -33.87 12.54
N GLY A 26 58.84 -32.95 13.46
CA GLY A 26 59.71 -31.78 13.71
C GLY A 26 59.61 -30.58 12.75
N ARG A 27 58.55 -30.45 11.94
CA ARG A 27 58.22 -29.18 11.26
C ARG A 27 57.23 -28.40 12.13
N LYS A 28 57.67 -27.28 12.72
CA LYS A 28 57.05 -26.68 13.93
C LYS A 28 56.28 -25.38 13.75
N ARG A 29 56.21 -24.79 12.55
CA ARG A 29 55.48 -23.54 12.33
C ARG A 29 54.40 -23.76 11.26
N ARG A 30 53.14 -23.41 11.52
CA ARG A 30 52.06 -23.55 10.51
C ARG A 30 51.42 -22.21 10.21
N LEU A 31 50.96 -21.53 11.26
CA LEU A 31 50.31 -20.22 11.28
C LEU A 31 50.58 -19.57 12.64
N GLN A 32 50.49 -18.26 12.70
CA GLN A 32 50.63 -17.46 13.93
C GLN A 32 49.38 -17.56 14.83
N ARG A 33 48.19 -17.74 14.25
CA ARG A 33 46.94 -17.92 15.01
C ARG A 33 46.14 -19.13 14.50
N PRO A 34 45.21 -19.69 15.29
CA PRO A 34 44.34 -20.79 14.85
C PRO A 34 43.56 -20.41 13.60
N LEU A 35 43.40 -21.36 12.68
CA LEU A 35 42.76 -21.13 11.39
C LEU A 35 41.29 -20.68 11.54
N GLY A 36 40.62 -21.10 12.61
CA GLY A 36 39.25 -20.68 12.92
C GLY A 36 39.10 -19.20 13.22
N GLN A 37 40.16 -18.51 13.67
CA GLN A 37 40.12 -17.07 13.96
C GLN A 37 40.13 -16.19 12.70
N TYR A 38 40.32 -16.75 11.51
CA TYR A 38 40.23 -16.03 10.24
C TYR A 38 38.83 -16.06 9.62
N LEU A 39 37.96 -16.92 10.15
CA LEU A 39 36.57 -17.06 9.73
C LEU A 39 35.68 -16.11 10.51
N ARG A 40 34.62 -15.63 9.87
CA ARG A 40 33.54 -14.90 10.56
C ARG A 40 32.74 -15.89 11.43
N GLU A 41 32.00 -15.37 12.41
CA GLU A 41 31.33 -16.17 13.44
C GLU A 41 30.39 -17.26 12.88
N ALA A 42 29.62 -16.94 11.83
CA ALA A 42 28.74 -17.88 11.14
C ALA A 42 29.37 -18.55 9.89
N GLU A 43 30.62 -18.24 9.57
CA GLU A 43 31.27 -18.72 8.34
C GLU A 43 31.87 -20.11 8.57
N THR A 44 31.31 -21.11 7.87
CA THR A 44 31.77 -22.49 7.93
C THR A 44 32.55 -22.89 6.67
N PRO A 45 33.78 -23.43 6.80
CA PRO A 45 34.55 -23.91 5.67
C PRO A 45 34.09 -25.31 5.25
N SER A 46 33.92 -25.51 3.94
CA SER A 46 33.58 -26.82 3.35
C SER A 46 34.84 -27.59 2.95
N TYR A 47 35.88 -26.90 2.48
CA TYR A 47 37.15 -27.52 2.09
C TYR A 47 38.35 -26.78 2.66
N LEU A 48 39.39 -27.55 2.98
CA LEU A 48 40.71 -27.07 3.37
C LEU A 48 41.77 -27.71 2.46
N ALA A 49 42.54 -26.89 1.75
CA ALA A 49 43.73 -27.33 1.04
C ALA A 49 44.99 -26.66 1.61
N SER A 50 46.15 -27.30 1.50
CA SER A 50 47.41 -26.78 2.03
C SER A 50 48.62 -27.08 1.16
N ASN A 51 49.55 -26.13 1.08
CA ASN A 51 50.84 -26.33 0.45
C ASN A 51 51.99 -25.82 1.32
N ASP A 52 53.17 -26.41 1.11
CA ASP A 52 54.33 -26.19 1.98
C ASP A 52 55.27 -25.08 1.47
N ARG A 53 55.22 -24.71 0.17
CA ARG A 53 56.24 -23.85 -0.46
C ARG A 53 55.69 -22.94 -1.55
N SER A 54 54.73 -23.42 -2.35
CA SER A 54 54.24 -22.69 -3.52
C SER A 54 53.45 -21.43 -3.13
N GLY A 55 52.81 -21.43 -1.97
CA GLY A 55 52.06 -20.28 -1.48
C GLY A 55 50.83 -19.98 -2.34
N VAL A 56 50.57 -18.70 -2.56
CA VAL A 56 49.56 -18.18 -3.49
C VAL A 56 50.30 -17.33 -4.54
N ILE A 57 50.02 -17.57 -5.82
CA ILE A 57 50.66 -16.86 -6.92
C ILE A 57 49.62 -15.97 -7.60
N ALA A 58 49.88 -14.66 -7.67
CA ALA A 58 49.12 -13.74 -8.51
C ALA A 58 49.74 -13.69 -9.92
N ALA A 59 48.96 -13.93 -10.97
CA ALA A 59 49.47 -14.05 -12.34
C ALA A 59 49.50 -12.72 -13.14
N GLN A 60 48.87 -11.64 -12.65
CA GLN A 60 48.88 -10.32 -13.29
C GLN A 60 49.21 -9.18 -12.29
N ARG A 61 49.84 -8.12 -12.85
CA ARG A 61 50.77 -7.08 -12.32
C ARG A 61 50.77 -6.74 -10.81
N ASP A 62 52.01 -6.63 -10.29
CA ASP A 62 52.43 -5.96 -9.04
C ASP A 62 51.90 -6.48 -7.68
N SER A 63 50.91 -7.38 -7.66
CA SER A 63 50.35 -7.93 -6.41
C SER A 63 51.25 -8.94 -5.68
N GLY A 64 52.28 -9.46 -6.35
CA GLY A 64 53.30 -10.33 -5.76
C GLY A 64 52.81 -11.73 -5.41
N SER A 65 53.73 -12.70 -5.33
CA SER A 65 53.42 -14.02 -4.79
C SER A 65 53.52 -14.00 -3.26
N LEU A 66 52.56 -14.62 -2.58
CA LEU A 66 52.60 -14.83 -1.14
C LEU A 66 53.13 -16.24 -0.87
N THR A 67 54.44 -16.36 -0.59
CA THR A 67 55.05 -17.64 -0.19
C THR A 67 55.19 -17.74 1.33
N PRO A 68 55.01 -18.92 1.93
CA PRO A 68 55.22 -19.10 3.36
C PRO A 68 56.66 -18.82 3.79
N ALA A 69 56.86 -18.19 4.95
CA ALA A 69 58.19 -18.01 5.53
C ALA A 69 58.70 -19.31 6.18
N GLY A 70 60.00 -19.61 6.09
CA GLY A 70 60.64 -20.70 6.82
C GLY A 70 59.89 -22.05 6.81
N ASP A 71 59.40 -22.47 7.98
CA ASP A 71 58.66 -23.72 8.17
C ASP A 71 57.14 -23.57 8.07
N TYR A 72 56.61 -22.34 7.88
CA TYR A 72 55.18 -22.05 7.77
C TYR A 72 54.56 -22.67 6.50
N ARG A 73 53.22 -22.63 6.42
CA ARG A 73 52.46 -23.19 5.29
C ARG A 73 51.43 -22.19 4.77
N ALA A 74 50.96 -22.45 3.56
CA ALA A 74 49.81 -21.77 3.00
C ALA A 74 48.58 -22.67 3.03
N TYR A 75 47.43 -22.08 3.29
CA TYR A 75 46.12 -22.71 3.37
C TYR A 75 45.14 -22.02 2.43
N LEU A 76 44.31 -22.82 1.78
CA LEU A 76 43.13 -22.40 1.04
C LEU A 76 41.91 -22.95 1.78
N LEU A 77 41.00 -22.06 2.15
CA LEU A 77 39.70 -22.37 2.71
C LEU A 77 38.63 -22.02 1.68
N ALA A 78 37.83 -23.00 1.26
CA ALA A 78 36.62 -22.73 0.50
C ALA A 78 35.44 -22.75 1.47
N THR A 79 34.78 -21.60 1.63
CA THR A 79 33.59 -21.42 2.47
C THR A 79 32.39 -21.16 1.56
N THR A 80 31.19 -21.06 2.12
CA THR A 80 30.00 -20.67 1.33
C THR A 80 29.89 -19.16 1.10
N VAL A 81 30.83 -18.37 1.62
CA VAL A 81 30.86 -16.90 1.53
C VAL A 81 31.99 -16.41 0.62
N ARG A 82 33.13 -17.11 0.63
CA ARG A 82 34.36 -16.72 -0.05
C ARG A 82 35.36 -17.86 -0.14
N VAL A 83 36.36 -17.69 -1.01
CA VAL A 83 37.64 -18.39 -0.93
C VAL A 83 38.63 -17.55 -0.14
N LEU A 84 39.21 -18.12 0.92
CA LEU A 84 40.17 -17.46 1.78
C LEU A 84 41.52 -18.16 1.72
N PHE A 85 42.56 -17.41 1.36
CA PHE A 85 43.94 -17.85 1.48
C PHE A 85 44.56 -17.31 2.76
N VAL A 86 45.29 -18.15 3.47
CA VAL A 86 46.08 -17.78 4.66
C VAL A 86 47.50 -18.31 4.48
N VAL A 87 48.47 -17.42 4.41
CA VAL A 87 49.89 -17.73 4.20
C VAL A 87 50.66 -17.35 5.45
N GLY A 88 51.24 -18.35 6.13
CA GLY A 88 51.99 -18.11 7.35
C GLY A 88 53.30 -17.35 7.11
N ASP A 89 53.59 -16.40 8.00
CA ASP A 89 54.77 -15.55 7.95
C ASP A 89 55.40 -15.39 9.35
N ASP A 90 56.67 -15.01 9.41
CA ASP A 90 57.41 -14.81 10.66
C ASP A 90 56.86 -13.60 11.46
N ASP A 91 56.46 -12.52 10.77
CA ASP A 91 55.91 -11.31 11.40
C ASP A 91 54.41 -11.45 11.71
N SER A 92 53.62 -11.80 10.69
CA SER A 92 52.18 -12.01 10.80
C SER A 92 51.67 -12.78 9.59
N ASP A 93 50.76 -13.74 9.78
CA ASP A 93 50.12 -14.43 8.65
C ASP A 93 49.45 -13.42 7.70
N ARG A 94 49.63 -13.63 6.40
CA ARG A 94 49.06 -12.81 5.33
C ARG A 94 47.80 -13.49 4.77
N THR A 95 46.78 -12.71 4.43
CA THR A 95 45.49 -13.23 3.95
C THR A 95 45.03 -12.59 2.66
N ILE A 96 44.44 -13.39 1.76
CA ILE A 96 43.70 -12.92 0.59
C ILE A 96 42.29 -13.49 0.68
N SER A 97 41.28 -12.62 0.62
CA SER A 97 39.87 -12.99 0.70
C SER A 97 39.23 -12.69 -0.66
N LEU A 98 38.70 -13.72 -1.32
CA LEU A 98 37.99 -13.62 -2.59
C LEU A 98 36.50 -13.94 -2.35
N PRO A 99 35.64 -12.93 -2.15
CA PRO A 99 34.19 -13.10 -2.12
C PRO A 99 33.69 -13.83 -3.37
N HIS A 100 32.65 -14.66 -3.22
CA HIS A 100 32.08 -15.37 -4.38
C HIS A 100 31.52 -14.42 -5.46
N GLU A 101 31.07 -13.23 -5.05
CA GLU A 101 30.58 -12.18 -5.95
C GLU A 101 31.66 -11.60 -6.88
N ASP A 102 32.93 -11.64 -6.45
CA ASP A 102 34.05 -11.12 -7.23
C ASP A 102 34.66 -12.17 -8.14
N ILE A 103 34.29 -13.46 -7.99
CA ILE A 103 34.86 -14.57 -8.75
C ILE A 103 34.08 -14.76 -10.05
N VAL A 104 34.78 -14.66 -11.19
CA VAL A 104 34.20 -14.84 -12.53
C VAL A 104 34.45 -16.25 -13.08
N ALA A 105 35.59 -16.85 -12.75
CA ALA A 105 35.91 -18.20 -13.21
C ALA A 105 36.83 -18.94 -12.24
N VAL A 106 36.64 -20.26 -12.18
CA VAL A 106 37.49 -21.17 -11.40
C VAL A 106 37.93 -22.32 -12.30
N HIS A 107 39.24 -22.43 -12.50
CA HIS A 107 39.85 -23.48 -13.30
C HIS A 107 40.64 -24.42 -12.39
N CYS A 108 40.70 -25.70 -12.75
CA CYS A 108 41.54 -26.68 -12.09
C CYS A 108 42.34 -27.43 -13.14
N THR A 109 43.66 -27.35 -13.05
CA THR A 109 44.57 -28.12 -13.89
C THR A 109 45.17 -29.24 -13.04
N SER A 110 44.81 -30.49 -13.36
CA SER A 110 45.28 -31.67 -12.64
C SER A 110 46.48 -32.31 -13.34
N GLY A 111 47.57 -32.47 -12.61
CA GLY A 111 48.74 -33.26 -13.01
C GLY A 111 48.82 -34.61 -12.29
N LEU A 112 49.86 -35.39 -12.59
CA LEU A 112 50.08 -36.72 -12.01
C LEU A 112 50.27 -36.75 -10.47
N ARG A 113 50.63 -35.62 -9.86
CA ARG A 113 50.95 -35.52 -8.41
C ARG A 113 50.39 -34.26 -7.74
N THR A 114 50.27 -33.19 -8.50
CA THR A 114 49.78 -31.89 -8.03
C THR A 114 48.64 -31.43 -8.91
N SER A 115 47.73 -30.67 -8.33
CA SER A 115 46.72 -29.91 -9.06
C SER A 115 46.86 -28.44 -8.70
N THR A 116 46.50 -27.58 -9.64
CA THR A 116 46.51 -26.12 -9.47
C THR A 116 45.11 -25.60 -9.65
N LEU A 117 44.59 -24.93 -8.62
CA LEU A 117 43.34 -24.16 -8.69
C LEU A 117 43.68 -22.74 -9.10
N GLU A 118 43.05 -22.24 -10.16
CA GLU A 118 43.18 -20.86 -10.62
C GLU A 118 41.82 -20.16 -10.50
N ILE A 119 41.79 -19.03 -9.80
CA ILE A 119 40.59 -18.21 -9.60
C ILE A 119 40.80 -16.89 -10.34
N VAL A 120 39.85 -16.51 -11.18
CA VAL A 120 39.83 -15.24 -11.90
C VAL A 120 38.75 -14.35 -11.29
N THR A 121 39.11 -13.14 -10.94
CA THR A 121 38.19 -12.15 -10.38
C THR A 121 37.67 -11.16 -11.42
N ILE A 122 36.69 -10.33 -11.05
CA ILE A 122 36.10 -9.30 -11.91
C ILE A 122 37.11 -8.25 -12.37
N ASP A 123 38.11 -7.95 -11.54
CA ASP A 123 39.22 -7.04 -11.86
C ASP A 123 40.29 -7.68 -12.76
N GLU A 124 39.99 -8.85 -13.33
CA GLU A 124 40.87 -9.69 -14.13
C GLU A 124 42.10 -10.24 -13.37
N ASP A 125 42.16 -10.05 -12.04
CA ASP A 125 43.21 -10.66 -11.21
C ASP A 125 43.07 -12.18 -11.20
N ARG A 126 44.22 -12.86 -11.30
CA ARG A 126 44.33 -14.32 -11.36
C ARG A 126 45.14 -14.85 -10.19
N TRP A 127 44.51 -15.69 -9.38
CA TRP A 127 45.10 -16.30 -8.20
C TRP A 127 45.27 -17.79 -8.40
N ALA A 128 46.50 -18.29 -8.31
CA ALA A 128 46.81 -19.70 -8.46
C ALA A 128 47.29 -20.32 -7.13
N PHE A 129 46.73 -21.49 -6.81
CA PHE A 129 47.09 -22.28 -5.64
C PHE A 129 47.38 -23.72 -6.06
N GLU A 130 48.66 -24.11 -6.00
CA GLU A 130 49.09 -25.47 -6.28
C GLU A 130 49.08 -26.31 -4.99
N CYS A 131 48.53 -27.51 -5.07
CA CYS A 131 48.46 -28.45 -3.95
C CYS A 131 48.78 -29.88 -4.42
N LYS A 132 49.27 -30.74 -3.51
CA LYS A 132 49.34 -32.18 -3.77
C LYS A 132 47.96 -32.81 -3.60
N GLY A 133 47.57 -33.68 -4.52
CA GLY A 133 46.23 -34.28 -4.54
C GLY A 133 45.31 -33.60 -5.56
N ASP A 134 44.02 -33.92 -5.50
CA ASP A 134 43.01 -33.50 -6.47
C ASP A 134 42.15 -32.34 -5.93
N LEU A 135 42.32 -31.14 -6.50
CA LEU A 135 41.54 -29.94 -6.19
C LEU A 135 40.21 -29.86 -6.96
N THR A 136 39.87 -30.85 -7.79
CA THR A 136 38.62 -30.89 -8.55
C THR A 136 37.37 -30.70 -7.67
N PRO A 137 37.23 -31.35 -6.49
CA PRO A 137 36.08 -31.12 -5.60
C PRO A 137 36.00 -29.68 -5.08
N VAL A 138 37.14 -29.07 -4.77
CA VAL A 138 37.22 -27.66 -4.33
C VAL A 138 36.76 -26.75 -5.47
N ARG A 139 37.23 -26.98 -6.70
CA ARG A 139 36.81 -26.23 -7.89
C ARG A 139 35.30 -26.32 -8.11
N SER A 140 34.72 -27.52 -8.05
CA SER A 140 33.27 -27.72 -8.23
C SER A 140 32.47 -26.97 -7.17
N PHE A 141 32.87 -27.07 -5.91
CA PHE A 141 32.21 -26.36 -4.81
C PHE A 141 32.26 -24.84 -4.99
N VAL A 142 33.43 -24.27 -5.31
CA VAL A 142 33.57 -22.81 -5.48
C VAL A 142 32.77 -22.34 -6.70
N ASP A 143 32.78 -23.08 -7.81
CA ASP A 143 32.01 -22.77 -9.02
C ASP A 143 30.49 -22.79 -8.75
N GLU A 144 30.00 -23.81 -8.04
CA GLU A 144 28.59 -23.90 -7.63
C GLU A 144 28.19 -22.75 -6.69
N ALA A 145 29.00 -22.47 -5.67
CA ALA A 145 28.76 -21.38 -4.73
C ALA A 145 28.75 -20.02 -5.45
N THR A 146 29.71 -19.76 -6.34
CA THR A 146 29.74 -18.55 -7.17
C THR A 146 28.48 -18.41 -8.00
N GLN A 147 28.00 -19.49 -8.66
CA GLN A 147 26.76 -19.42 -9.43
C GLN A 147 25.53 -19.09 -8.56
N VAL A 148 25.44 -19.62 -7.34
CA VAL A 148 24.34 -19.30 -6.42
C VAL A 148 24.42 -17.84 -5.97
N TRP A 149 25.62 -17.34 -5.66
CA TRP A 149 25.84 -15.93 -5.32
C TRP A 149 25.46 -14.99 -6.46
N THR A 150 25.92 -15.25 -7.69
CA THR A 150 25.57 -14.44 -8.86
C THR A 150 24.05 -14.37 -9.05
N ARG A 151 23.35 -15.50 -8.94
CA ARG A 151 21.88 -15.54 -9.07
C ARG A 151 21.21 -14.77 -7.93
N THR A 152 21.67 -14.93 -6.69
CA THR A 152 21.16 -14.21 -5.52
C THR A 152 21.29 -12.70 -5.69
N LEU A 153 22.47 -12.22 -6.06
CA LEU A 153 22.73 -10.80 -6.28
C LEU A 153 21.92 -10.25 -7.45
N THR A 154 21.73 -11.03 -8.51
CA THR A 154 20.87 -10.64 -9.63
C THR A 154 19.41 -10.45 -9.17
N GLU A 155 18.88 -11.33 -8.32
CA GLU A 155 17.52 -11.13 -7.78
C GLU A 155 17.45 -9.90 -6.87
N LEU A 156 18.50 -9.64 -6.10
CA LEU A 156 18.55 -8.47 -5.22
C LEU A 156 18.63 -7.15 -6.01
N ASP A 157 19.42 -7.11 -7.09
CA ASP A 157 19.48 -5.98 -8.01
C ASP A 157 18.11 -5.76 -8.69
N ARG A 158 17.39 -6.83 -9.02
CA ARG A 158 16.01 -6.73 -9.53
C ARG A 158 15.05 -6.18 -8.49
N ALA A 159 15.13 -6.65 -7.25
CA ALA A 159 14.30 -6.14 -6.15
C ALA A 159 14.55 -4.64 -5.92
N GLU A 160 15.81 -4.22 -5.88
CA GLU A 160 16.20 -2.81 -5.73
C GLU A 160 15.73 -1.96 -6.91
N SER A 161 15.89 -2.45 -8.14
CA SER A 161 15.40 -1.76 -9.35
C SER A 161 13.87 -1.62 -9.35
N ALA A 162 13.15 -2.65 -8.89
CA ALA A 162 11.70 -2.61 -8.77
C ALA A 162 11.24 -1.65 -7.66
N VAL A 163 11.97 -1.54 -6.55
CA VAL A 163 11.73 -0.51 -5.53
C VAL A 163 11.88 0.90 -6.11
N GLU A 164 12.93 1.18 -6.89
CA GLU A 164 13.09 2.49 -7.54
C GLU A 164 11.93 2.79 -8.51
N ALA A 165 11.50 1.79 -9.28
CA ALA A 165 10.35 1.93 -10.17
C ALA A 165 9.03 2.18 -9.40
N ALA A 166 8.84 1.52 -8.26
CA ALA A 166 7.70 1.77 -7.38
C ALA A 166 7.71 3.19 -6.82
N LEU A 167 8.87 3.70 -6.38
CA LEU A 167 9.01 5.07 -5.90
C LEU A 167 8.68 6.09 -6.99
N ALA A 168 9.20 5.90 -8.21
CA ALA A 168 8.89 6.77 -9.34
C ALA A 168 7.38 6.78 -9.69
N ALA A 169 6.71 5.63 -9.61
CA ALA A 169 5.27 5.55 -9.84
C ALA A 169 4.47 6.28 -8.75
N LEU A 170 4.87 6.16 -7.49
CA LEU A 170 4.27 6.88 -6.36
C LEU A 170 4.42 8.39 -6.48
N GLU A 171 5.57 8.89 -6.96
CA GLU A 171 5.78 10.32 -7.22
C GLU A 171 4.80 10.89 -8.25
N THR A 172 4.31 10.04 -9.18
CA THR A 172 3.29 10.42 -10.17
C THR A 172 1.86 10.01 -9.79
N THR A 173 1.65 9.51 -8.56
CA THR A 173 0.36 8.99 -8.06
C THR A 173 -0.21 7.85 -8.92
N ASP A 174 0.65 7.06 -9.57
CA ASP A 174 0.24 5.86 -10.31
C ASP A 174 0.26 4.64 -9.37
N LEU A 175 -0.84 4.48 -8.63
CA LEU A 175 -0.94 3.48 -7.56
C LEU A 175 -1.00 2.03 -8.08
N GLU A 176 -1.46 1.80 -9.31
CA GLU A 176 -1.52 0.48 -9.93
C GLU A 176 -0.12 0.03 -10.41
N THR A 177 0.60 0.93 -11.08
CA THR A 177 1.99 0.67 -11.48
C THR A 177 2.88 0.48 -10.25
N ALA A 178 2.70 1.32 -9.21
CA ALA A 178 3.40 1.15 -7.94
C ALA A 178 3.12 -0.23 -7.31
N ALA A 179 1.86 -0.70 -7.30
CA ALA A 179 1.49 -2.02 -6.79
C ALA A 179 2.23 -3.16 -7.51
N THR A 180 2.32 -3.04 -8.83
CA THR A 180 2.98 -4.03 -9.70
C THR A 180 4.46 -4.13 -9.36
N HIS A 181 5.13 -2.99 -9.23
CA HIS A 181 6.56 -2.94 -8.89
C HIS A 181 6.85 -3.38 -7.47
N ILE A 182 6.00 -3.06 -6.50
CA ILE A 182 6.11 -3.56 -5.12
C ILE A 182 6.03 -5.09 -5.08
N THR A 183 5.06 -5.67 -5.79
CA THR A 183 4.92 -7.14 -5.87
C THR A 183 6.17 -7.77 -6.50
N ALA A 184 6.64 -7.21 -7.62
CA ALA A 184 7.86 -7.69 -8.29
C ALA A 184 9.11 -7.59 -7.39
N ALA A 185 9.21 -6.51 -6.59
CA ALA A 185 10.30 -6.34 -5.65
C ALA A 185 10.27 -7.41 -4.54
N GLN A 186 9.09 -7.70 -3.99
CA GLN A 186 8.92 -8.72 -2.96
C GLN A 186 9.25 -10.12 -3.51
N GLU A 187 8.73 -10.47 -4.70
CA GLU A 187 9.02 -11.75 -5.36
C GLU A 187 10.52 -11.93 -5.61
N ALA A 188 11.20 -10.90 -6.12
CA ALA A 188 12.64 -10.94 -6.37
C ALA A 188 13.43 -11.07 -5.05
N LEU A 189 13.05 -10.34 -4.00
CA LEU A 189 13.71 -10.43 -2.70
C LEU A 189 13.56 -11.83 -2.07
N ASP A 190 12.37 -12.41 -2.13
CA ASP A 190 12.10 -13.74 -1.60
C ASP A 190 12.85 -14.83 -2.38
N ASN A 191 12.90 -14.72 -3.72
CA ASN A 191 13.73 -15.59 -4.56
C ASN A 191 15.24 -15.49 -4.21
N GLY A 192 15.74 -14.28 -3.95
CA GLY A 192 17.12 -14.08 -3.50
C GLY A 192 17.38 -14.72 -2.14
N ARG A 193 16.45 -14.56 -1.20
CA ARG A 193 16.53 -15.16 0.15
C ARG A 193 16.56 -16.69 0.10
N GLU A 194 15.65 -17.32 -0.66
CA GLU A 194 15.60 -18.78 -0.79
C GLU A 194 16.92 -19.34 -1.36
N ARG A 195 17.50 -18.66 -2.36
CA ARG A 195 18.77 -19.09 -2.98
C ARG A 195 19.94 -19.06 -2.00
N VAL A 196 20.09 -17.98 -1.23
CA VAL A 196 21.20 -17.87 -0.29
C VAL A 196 21.03 -18.79 0.92
N GLU A 197 19.79 -19.09 1.31
CA GLU A 197 19.49 -20.08 2.36
C GLU A 197 20.03 -21.48 2.02
N ALA A 198 20.03 -21.85 0.74
CA ALA A 198 20.63 -23.11 0.27
C ALA A 198 22.14 -23.21 0.50
N LEU A 199 22.85 -22.08 0.69
CA LEU A 199 24.28 -22.02 1.00
C LEU A 199 24.56 -22.05 2.53
N GLY A 200 23.52 -22.02 3.36
CA GLY A 200 23.63 -22.10 4.82
C GLY A 200 23.84 -20.75 5.53
N GLU A 201 23.95 -20.83 6.85
CA GLU A 201 23.86 -19.67 7.75
C GLU A 201 24.92 -18.60 7.50
N GLY A 202 26.16 -18.99 7.18
CA GLY A 202 27.24 -18.04 6.90
C GLY A 202 26.99 -17.16 5.68
N ALA A 203 26.43 -17.74 4.61
CA ALA A 203 26.06 -17.00 3.41
C ALA A 203 24.87 -16.07 3.68
N ARG A 204 23.86 -16.56 4.40
CA ARG A 204 22.71 -15.74 4.83
C ARG A 204 23.17 -14.54 5.65
N ALA A 205 24.02 -14.75 6.66
CA ALA A 205 24.56 -13.69 7.51
C ALA A 205 25.39 -12.66 6.72
N ALA A 206 26.08 -13.08 5.66
CA ALA A 206 26.88 -12.19 4.83
C ALA A 206 26.05 -11.20 4.01
N ILE A 207 24.81 -11.55 3.62
CA ILE A 207 23.93 -10.70 2.81
C ILE A 207 22.73 -10.11 3.59
N ASP A 208 22.50 -10.56 4.82
CA ASP A 208 21.35 -10.22 5.68
C ASP A 208 21.11 -8.70 5.76
N GLY A 209 22.16 -7.90 5.93
CA GLY A 209 22.03 -6.43 5.99
C GLY A 209 21.46 -5.82 4.70
N ARG A 210 21.83 -6.34 3.52
CA ARG A 210 21.29 -5.87 2.24
C ARG A 210 19.85 -6.35 2.04
N LEU A 211 19.54 -7.60 2.40
CA LEU A 211 18.18 -8.14 2.38
C LEU A 211 17.22 -7.32 3.27
N GLN A 212 17.64 -7.01 4.50
CA GLN A 212 16.85 -6.22 5.45
C GLN A 212 16.66 -4.77 4.98
N SER A 213 17.71 -4.15 4.44
CA SER A 213 17.62 -2.82 3.85
C SER A 213 16.60 -2.80 2.69
N THR A 214 16.67 -3.75 1.76
CA THR A 214 15.72 -3.85 0.65
C THR A 214 14.30 -4.13 1.13
N GLN A 215 14.09 -5.03 2.10
CA GLN A 215 12.77 -5.25 2.70
C GLN A 215 12.21 -3.96 3.31
N THR A 216 13.01 -3.23 4.08
CA THR A 216 12.59 -1.96 4.70
C THR A 216 12.11 -0.95 3.65
N ARG A 217 12.78 -0.91 2.48
CA ARG A 217 12.39 -0.04 1.37
C ARG A 217 11.10 -0.50 0.68
N ILE A 218 10.90 -1.81 0.51
CA ILE A 218 9.64 -2.39 0.00
C ILE A 218 8.48 -2.02 0.94
N ASP A 219 8.66 -2.23 2.25
CA ASP A 219 7.65 -1.92 3.27
C ASP A 219 7.32 -0.42 3.27
N THR A 220 8.33 0.44 3.08
CA THR A 220 8.11 1.89 2.95
C THR A 220 7.26 2.23 1.73
N CYS A 221 7.52 1.60 0.57
CA CYS A 221 6.70 1.79 -0.64
C CYS A 221 5.26 1.30 -0.45
N GLN A 222 5.08 0.11 0.16
CA GLN A 222 3.77 -0.44 0.50
C GLN A 222 2.97 0.52 1.38
N ARG A 223 3.61 1.01 2.45
CA ARG A 223 2.98 1.92 3.40
C ARG A 223 2.58 3.24 2.76
N ARG A 224 3.45 3.86 1.95
CA ARG A 224 3.14 5.09 1.19
C ARG A 224 1.97 4.88 0.23
N ARG A 225 2.00 3.80 -0.57
CA ARG A 225 0.93 3.47 -1.51
C ARG A 225 -0.44 3.40 -0.83
N HIS A 226 -0.53 2.74 0.34
CA HIS A 226 -1.77 2.64 1.09
C HIS A 226 -2.25 3.99 1.63
N VAL A 227 -1.34 4.87 2.06
CA VAL A 227 -1.70 6.24 2.46
C VAL A 227 -2.26 7.01 1.27
N ASP A 228 -1.58 6.99 0.13
CA ASP A 228 -2.01 7.70 -1.09
C ASP A 228 -3.37 7.18 -1.60
N ALA A 229 -3.59 5.86 -1.55
CA ALA A 229 -4.89 5.25 -1.89
C ALA A 229 -6.01 5.70 -0.92
N GLY A 230 -5.70 5.80 0.38
CA GLY A 230 -6.62 6.34 1.38
C GLY A 230 -7.02 7.78 1.08
N ASP A 231 -6.05 8.62 0.71
CA ASP A 231 -6.26 10.01 0.34
C ASP A 231 -7.11 10.14 -0.94
N GLU A 232 -6.86 9.34 -1.98
CA GLU A 232 -7.67 9.34 -3.21
C GLU A 232 -9.13 8.94 -2.96
N HIS A 233 -9.35 7.94 -2.11
CA HIS A 233 -10.70 7.53 -1.72
C HIS A 233 -11.40 8.61 -0.88
N ARG A 234 -10.70 9.29 0.03
CA ARG A 234 -11.24 10.42 0.78
C ARG A 234 -11.64 11.58 -0.14
N ASP A 235 -10.80 11.92 -1.11
CA ASP A 235 -11.13 12.96 -2.10
C ASP A 235 -12.32 12.58 -2.97
N THR A 236 -12.40 11.31 -3.38
CA THR A 236 -13.56 10.78 -4.10
C THR A 236 -14.83 10.87 -3.26
N ALA A 237 -14.74 10.57 -1.96
CA ALA A 237 -15.86 10.67 -1.04
C ALA A 237 -16.37 12.10 -0.90
N ARG A 238 -15.47 13.07 -0.71
CA ARG A 238 -15.80 14.50 -0.60
C ARG A 238 -16.48 15.03 -1.86
N ARG A 239 -15.94 14.72 -3.04
CA ARG A 239 -16.58 15.11 -4.32
C ARG A 239 -17.95 14.47 -4.48
N ALA A 240 -18.12 13.21 -4.09
CA ALA A 240 -19.43 12.55 -4.13
C ALA A 240 -20.43 13.21 -3.17
N TRP A 241 -19.98 13.60 -1.97
CA TRP A 241 -20.81 14.28 -0.98
C TRP A 241 -21.24 15.68 -1.45
N GLU A 242 -20.33 16.47 -2.01
CA GLU A 242 -20.65 17.79 -2.61
C GLU A 242 -21.77 17.68 -3.67
N ASN A 243 -21.80 16.56 -4.40
CA ASN A 243 -22.82 16.25 -5.41
C ASN A 243 -24.06 15.51 -4.86
N ARG A 244 -24.22 15.42 -3.54
CA ARG A 244 -25.30 14.70 -2.83
C ARG A 244 -25.40 13.20 -3.20
N ALA A 245 -24.33 12.61 -3.74
CA ALA A 245 -24.23 11.18 -3.98
C ALA A 245 -23.82 10.44 -2.70
N TYR A 246 -24.68 10.51 -1.68
CA TYR A 246 -24.36 10.11 -0.31
C TYR A 246 -23.85 8.67 -0.19
N GLU A 247 -24.52 7.70 -0.83
CA GLU A 247 -24.11 6.29 -0.75
C GLU A 247 -22.71 6.05 -1.34
N ARG A 248 -22.41 6.70 -2.46
CA ARG A 248 -21.08 6.64 -3.08
C ARG A 248 -20.03 7.28 -2.20
N ALA A 249 -20.36 8.40 -1.55
CA ALA A 249 -19.47 9.04 -0.58
C ALA A 249 -19.20 8.11 0.61
N ALA A 250 -20.23 7.44 1.12
CA ALA A 250 -20.12 6.51 2.24
C ALA A 250 -19.26 5.29 1.89
N ASP A 251 -19.44 4.73 0.70
CA ASP A 251 -18.63 3.61 0.22
C ASP A 251 -17.15 4.02 0.06
N ALA A 252 -16.88 5.23 -0.45
CA ALA A 252 -15.52 5.74 -0.61
C ALA A 252 -14.83 6.05 0.72
N TYR A 253 -15.50 6.65 1.70
CA TYR A 253 -14.92 6.83 3.04
C TYR A 253 -14.61 5.49 3.72
N ALA A 254 -15.46 4.48 3.55
CA ALA A 254 -15.19 3.14 4.07
C ALA A 254 -13.93 2.54 3.45
N GLN A 255 -13.72 2.69 2.14
CA GLN A 255 -12.49 2.24 1.48
C GLN A 255 -11.25 3.03 1.96
N ALA A 256 -11.38 4.35 2.14
CA ALA A 256 -10.28 5.16 2.69
C ALA A 256 -9.84 4.65 4.07
N GLY A 257 -10.78 4.32 4.95
CA GLY A 257 -10.50 3.74 6.26
C GLY A 257 -9.74 2.40 6.17
N VAL A 258 -10.13 1.52 5.25
CA VAL A 258 -9.46 0.23 5.01
C VAL A 258 -8.02 0.44 4.54
N GLU A 259 -7.76 1.40 3.65
CA GLU A 259 -6.42 1.67 3.15
C GLU A 259 -5.50 2.24 4.25
N TYR A 260 -5.98 3.15 5.10
CA TYR A 260 -5.16 3.60 6.23
C TYR A 260 -4.89 2.48 7.25
N GLU A 261 -5.84 1.56 7.47
CA GLU A 261 -5.62 0.38 8.31
C GLU A 261 -4.54 -0.54 7.72
N ARG A 262 -4.55 -0.76 6.41
CA ARG A 262 -3.49 -1.49 5.70
C ARG A 262 -2.14 -0.80 5.86
N ALA A 263 -2.08 0.52 5.72
CA ALA A 263 -0.86 1.28 5.93
C ALA A 263 -0.30 1.12 7.36
N LEU A 264 -1.18 1.13 8.37
CA LEU A 264 -0.80 0.95 9.78
C LEU A 264 -0.29 -0.47 10.09
N ALA A 265 -0.71 -1.47 9.32
CA ALA A 265 -0.25 -2.85 9.48
C ALA A 265 1.18 -3.08 8.94
N VAL A 266 1.68 -2.21 8.07
CA VAL A 266 3.03 -2.31 7.48
C VAL A 266 4.08 -1.76 8.45
N THR A 267 5.11 -2.55 8.74
CA THR A 267 6.18 -2.21 9.72
C THR A 267 7.25 -1.31 9.08
N ALA A 268 6.85 -0.12 8.62
CA ALA A 268 7.75 0.91 8.10
C ALA A 268 7.60 2.21 8.89
N SER A 269 8.67 3.00 8.96
CA SER A 269 8.69 4.28 9.70
C SER A 269 8.09 5.45 8.92
N GLU A 270 8.02 5.34 7.60
CA GLU A 270 7.52 6.40 6.72
C GLU A 270 6.32 5.93 5.87
N PRO A 271 5.23 6.70 5.81
CA PRO A 271 4.96 7.91 6.61
C PRO A 271 4.80 7.60 8.11
N PRO A 272 5.09 8.57 9.00
CA PRO A 272 4.97 8.40 10.45
C PRO A 272 3.57 7.90 10.87
N THR A 273 3.52 6.96 11.80
CA THR A 273 2.28 6.34 12.29
C THR A 273 1.24 7.34 12.78
N GLU A 274 1.67 8.41 13.46
CA GLU A 274 0.75 9.45 13.95
C GLU A 274 0.05 10.18 12.82
N LEU A 275 0.74 10.49 11.71
CA LEU A 275 0.11 11.14 10.55
C LEU A 275 -0.97 10.26 9.92
N ILE A 276 -0.73 8.95 9.84
CA ILE A 276 -1.70 8.00 9.29
C ILE A 276 -2.91 7.86 10.22
N ARG A 277 -2.69 7.84 11.55
CA ARG A 277 -3.77 7.84 12.55
C ARG A 277 -4.61 9.11 12.47
N ASP A 278 -3.98 10.27 12.38
CA ASP A 278 -4.67 11.56 12.26
C ASP A 278 -5.53 11.60 10.99
N ALA A 279 -4.99 11.15 9.85
CA ALA A 279 -5.74 11.05 8.60
C ALA A 279 -6.94 10.10 8.70
N ARG A 280 -6.74 8.90 9.29
CA ARG A 280 -7.82 7.92 9.54
C ARG A 280 -8.91 8.49 10.45
N ASN A 281 -8.54 9.12 11.56
CA ASN A 281 -9.48 9.74 12.50
C ASN A 281 -10.28 10.86 11.83
N ALA A 282 -9.63 11.64 10.95
CA ALA A 282 -10.32 12.67 10.17
C ALA A 282 -11.33 12.07 9.19
N VAL A 283 -10.99 10.96 8.51
CA VAL A 283 -11.95 10.22 7.68
C VAL A 283 -13.11 9.65 8.49
N GLU A 284 -12.86 9.11 9.68
CA GLU A 284 -13.92 8.59 10.55
C GLU A 284 -14.89 9.69 11.03
N ALA A 285 -14.36 10.86 11.36
CA ALA A 285 -15.16 12.03 11.72
C ALA A 285 -15.99 12.54 10.53
N GLU A 286 -15.39 12.68 9.35
CA GLU A 286 -16.08 13.09 8.12
C GLU A 286 -17.15 12.07 7.70
N TYR A 287 -16.85 10.77 7.85
CA TYR A 287 -17.82 9.70 7.59
C TYR A 287 -19.01 9.80 8.54
N THR A 288 -18.78 10.05 9.83
CA THR A 288 -19.86 10.22 10.82
C THR A 288 -20.76 11.41 10.47
N GLU A 289 -20.17 12.54 10.08
CA GLU A 289 -20.92 13.73 9.64
C GLU A 289 -21.73 13.44 8.35
N LEU A 290 -21.14 12.71 7.40
CA LEU A 290 -21.84 12.29 6.19
C LEU A 290 -23.10 11.47 6.50
N LEU A 291 -23.06 10.59 7.52
CA LEU A 291 -24.19 9.73 7.85
C LEU A 291 -25.41 10.51 8.39
N SER A 292 -25.20 11.65 9.04
CA SER A 292 -26.28 12.53 9.51
C SER A 292 -26.74 13.56 8.48
N ALA A 293 -25.84 13.95 7.57
CA ALA A 293 -26.04 15.05 6.63
C ALA A 293 -27.37 15.01 5.83
N PRO A 294 -27.87 13.87 5.31
CA PRO A 294 -29.15 13.84 4.58
C PRO A 294 -30.34 14.26 5.44
N VAL A 295 -30.39 13.79 6.69
CA VAL A 295 -31.48 14.10 7.63
C VAL A 295 -31.35 15.54 8.11
N ASP A 296 -30.14 15.99 8.44
CA ASP A 296 -29.90 17.36 8.87
C ASP A 296 -30.28 18.36 7.78
N ALA A 297 -29.90 18.09 6.52
CA ALA A 297 -30.30 18.91 5.38
C ALA A 297 -31.83 18.96 5.21
N ALA A 298 -32.51 17.83 5.40
CA ALA A 298 -33.97 17.75 5.31
C ALA A 298 -34.66 18.53 6.44
N GLN A 299 -34.13 18.45 7.67
CA GLN A 299 -34.62 19.20 8.83
C GLN A 299 -34.40 20.72 8.67
N VAL A 300 -33.26 21.14 8.12
CA VAL A 300 -32.99 22.55 7.81
C VAL A 300 -33.98 23.08 6.78
N ALA A 301 -34.26 22.32 5.70
CA ALA A 301 -35.24 22.71 4.69
C ALA A 301 -36.66 22.83 5.27
N ALA A 302 -37.09 21.87 6.09
CA ALA A 302 -38.38 21.94 6.79
C ALA A 302 -38.46 23.13 7.76
N SER A 303 -37.37 23.45 8.46
CA SER A 303 -37.31 24.60 9.37
C SER A 303 -37.40 25.92 8.62
N ALA A 304 -36.76 26.03 7.46
CA ALA A 304 -36.87 27.19 6.57
C ALA A 304 -38.31 27.39 6.07
N ALA A 305 -39.00 26.30 5.72
CA ALA A 305 -40.40 26.35 5.32
C ALA A 305 -41.30 26.89 6.45
N ARG A 306 -41.14 26.38 7.68
CA ARG A 306 -41.89 26.84 8.87
C ARG A 306 -41.66 28.31 9.20
N ALA A 307 -40.43 28.80 8.99
CA ALA A 307 -40.08 30.20 9.25
C ALA A 307 -40.58 31.17 8.17
N THR A 308 -41.08 30.67 7.03
CA THR A 308 -41.48 31.51 5.89
C THR A 308 -42.96 31.94 6.02
N ALA A 309 -43.18 33.24 6.15
CA ALA A 309 -44.52 33.82 6.25
C ALA A 309 -45.28 33.80 4.91
N ASP A 310 -44.57 34.18 3.83
CA ASP A 310 -45.10 34.21 2.46
C ASP A 310 -45.52 32.79 2.00
N PRO A 311 -46.82 32.54 1.77
CA PRO A 311 -47.33 31.21 1.45
C PRO A 311 -46.74 30.59 0.18
N ALA A 312 -46.51 31.37 -0.88
CA ALA A 312 -45.96 30.86 -2.13
C ALA A 312 -44.50 30.43 -1.97
N LYS A 313 -43.68 31.22 -1.26
CA LYS A 313 -42.31 30.85 -0.89
C LYS A 313 -42.28 29.69 0.10
N ARG A 314 -43.19 29.67 1.08
CA ARG A 314 -43.33 28.56 2.03
C ARG A 314 -43.62 27.24 1.31
N ALA A 315 -44.50 27.25 0.31
CA ALA A 315 -44.78 26.07 -0.50
C ALA A 315 -43.52 25.57 -1.24
N ARG A 316 -42.73 26.46 -1.86
CA ARG A 316 -41.44 26.08 -2.48
C ARG A 316 -40.45 25.47 -1.48
N HIS A 317 -40.35 26.04 -0.27
CA HIS A 317 -39.51 25.47 0.77
C HIS A 317 -40.00 24.10 1.27
N TRP A 318 -41.32 23.88 1.30
CA TRP A 318 -41.88 22.57 1.61
C TRP A 318 -41.64 21.54 0.50
N GLU A 319 -41.65 21.92 -0.78
CA GLU A 319 -41.24 21.04 -1.88
C GLU A 319 -39.76 20.63 -1.74
N ASP A 320 -38.89 21.59 -1.41
CA ASP A 320 -37.46 21.38 -1.17
C ASP A 320 -37.19 20.44 0.03
N ALA A 321 -38.00 20.56 1.09
CA ALA A 321 -37.97 19.67 2.24
C ALA A 321 -38.47 18.26 1.91
N LEU A 322 -39.58 18.15 1.15
CA LEU A 322 -40.12 16.87 0.71
C LEU A 322 -39.09 16.06 -0.08
N ASP A 323 -38.41 16.72 -1.03
CA ASP A 323 -37.36 16.10 -1.85
C ASP A 323 -36.18 15.57 -1.00
N ARG A 324 -35.71 16.35 -0.02
CA ARG A 324 -34.62 15.93 0.88
C ARG A 324 -35.03 14.80 1.82
N TYR A 325 -36.23 14.84 2.38
CA TYR A 325 -36.71 13.72 3.20
C TYR A 325 -36.91 12.45 2.38
N ARG A 326 -37.34 12.55 1.11
CA ARG A 326 -37.43 11.40 0.20
C ARG A 326 -36.04 10.83 -0.06
N THR A 327 -35.08 11.69 -0.39
CA THR A 327 -33.67 11.29 -0.54
C THR A 327 -33.20 10.53 0.71
N ALA A 328 -33.34 11.12 1.90
CA ALA A 328 -32.92 10.49 3.15
C ALA A 328 -33.65 9.15 3.43
N TYR A 329 -34.94 9.05 3.06
CA TYR A 329 -35.73 7.83 3.20
C TYR A 329 -35.26 6.70 2.26
N GLU A 330 -34.86 7.05 1.05
CA GLU A 330 -34.45 6.11 -0.01
C GLU A 330 -32.99 5.62 0.13
N LEU A 331 -32.15 6.32 0.91
CA LEU A 331 -30.79 5.87 1.18
C LEU A 331 -30.76 4.49 1.85
N ASP A 332 -29.83 3.66 1.36
CA ASP A 332 -29.62 2.27 1.75
C ASP A 332 -30.90 1.41 1.59
N TRP A 333 -31.71 1.71 0.58
CA TRP A 333 -32.85 0.85 0.26
C TRP A 333 -32.36 -0.53 -0.22
N GLY A 334 -32.89 -1.60 0.37
CA GLY A 334 -32.52 -2.97 0.04
C GLY A 334 -31.23 -3.49 0.70
N ARG A 335 -30.61 -2.72 1.61
CA ARG A 335 -29.50 -3.16 2.46
C ARG A 335 -29.65 -2.71 3.92
N ASP A 336 -28.71 -3.12 4.77
CA ASP A 336 -28.60 -2.61 6.13
C ASP A 336 -28.29 -1.11 6.10
N ARG A 337 -29.05 -0.35 6.91
CA ARG A 337 -29.03 1.12 6.86
C ARG A 337 -27.86 1.68 7.67
N ARG A 338 -27.06 2.53 7.03
CA ARG A 338 -25.93 3.27 7.61
C ARG A 338 -26.30 4.70 7.96
N PHE A 339 -27.09 5.35 7.10
CA PHE A 339 -27.50 6.75 7.30
C PHE A 339 -28.50 6.90 8.44
N ASP A 340 -28.42 8.03 9.11
CA ASP A 340 -29.30 8.37 10.22
C ASP A 340 -30.77 8.49 9.79
N GLY A 341 -31.64 8.46 10.80
CA GLY A 341 -33.09 8.48 10.63
C GLY A 341 -33.67 7.09 10.39
N ASN A 342 -34.46 6.59 11.34
CA ASN A 342 -35.16 5.33 11.13
C ASN A 342 -36.29 5.51 10.09
N ARG A 343 -36.58 4.46 9.31
CA ARG A 343 -37.55 4.54 8.19
C ARG A 343 -38.96 4.92 8.63
N ALA A 344 -39.39 4.52 9.84
CA ALA A 344 -40.73 4.85 10.34
C ALA A 344 -40.86 6.35 10.63
N SER A 345 -39.87 6.95 11.30
CA SER A 345 -39.82 8.38 11.56
C SER A 345 -39.70 9.19 10.26
N LEU A 346 -38.88 8.76 9.31
CA LEU A 346 -38.77 9.44 8.01
C LEU A 346 -40.07 9.35 7.20
N ARG A 347 -40.74 8.19 7.22
CA ARG A 347 -42.07 8.03 6.59
C ARG A 347 -43.12 8.93 7.23
N GLN A 348 -43.12 9.05 8.56
CA GLN A 348 -44.03 9.96 9.25
C GLN A 348 -43.74 11.42 8.89
N ALA A 349 -42.46 11.83 8.92
CA ALA A 349 -42.06 13.17 8.52
C ALA A 349 -42.45 13.50 7.07
N LEU A 350 -42.35 12.54 6.15
CA LEU A 350 -42.82 12.69 4.76
C LEU A 350 -44.34 12.92 4.69
N ALA A 351 -45.12 12.20 5.48
CA ALA A 351 -46.57 12.40 5.55
C ALA A 351 -46.91 13.78 6.12
N ASP A 352 -46.24 14.18 7.21
CA ASP A 352 -46.45 15.49 7.85
C ASP A 352 -46.09 16.64 6.89
N ILE A 353 -44.96 16.52 6.16
CA ILE A 353 -44.54 17.51 5.16
C ILE A 353 -45.53 17.58 4.00
N ALA A 354 -46.06 16.45 3.54
CA ALA A 354 -47.05 16.44 2.47
C ALA A 354 -48.34 17.18 2.90
N VAL A 355 -48.75 17.05 4.16
CA VAL A 355 -49.86 17.84 4.72
C VAL A 355 -49.55 19.34 4.69
N GLU A 356 -48.41 19.75 5.26
CA GLU A 356 -47.99 21.15 5.32
C GLU A 356 -47.82 21.79 3.93
N LEU A 357 -47.35 21.01 2.95
CA LEU A 357 -47.18 21.45 1.58
C LEU A 357 -48.53 21.70 0.88
N VAL A 358 -49.52 20.81 1.08
CA VAL A 358 -50.88 21.00 0.57
C VAL A 358 -51.50 22.26 1.16
N ASP A 359 -51.37 22.45 2.48
CA ASP A 359 -51.92 23.61 3.17
C ASP A 359 -51.23 24.92 2.72
N ALA A 360 -49.91 24.90 2.51
CA ALA A 360 -49.17 26.06 1.99
C ALA A 360 -49.57 26.44 0.56
N HIS A 361 -49.79 25.47 -0.33
CA HIS A 361 -50.30 25.75 -1.68
C HIS A 361 -51.73 26.27 -1.67
N ARG A 362 -52.63 25.74 -0.82
CA ARG A 362 -53.98 26.28 -0.66
C ARG A 362 -53.96 27.73 -0.19
N GLU A 363 -53.13 28.04 0.81
CA GLU A 363 -52.96 29.40 1.31
C GLU A 363 -52.42 30.35 0.24
N ALA A 364 -51.42 29.93 -0.53
CA ALA A 364 -50.88 30.71 -1.65
C ALA A 364 -51.95 30.97 -2.73
N GLY A 365 -52.78 29.97 -3.04
CA GLY A 365 -53.91 30.12 -3.95
C GLY A 365 -54.94 31.12 -3.45
N ARG A 366 -55.31 31.07 -2.15
CA ARG A 366 -56.22 32.03 -1.52
C ARG A 366 -55.67 33.45 -1.53
N GLN A 367 -54.40 33.63 -1.18
CA GLN A 367 -53.77 34.95 -1.20
C GLN A 367 -53.75 35.55 -2.61
N ALA A 368 -53.41 34.75 -3.64
CA ALA A 368 -53.43 35.20 -5.03
C ALA A 368 -54.83 35.62 -5.51
N LEU A 369 -55.91 35.01 -4.98
CA LEU A 369 -57.30 35.41 -5.23
C LEU A 369 -57.75 36.64 -4.44
N GLN A 370 -57.14 36.94 -3.29
CA GLN A 370 -57.45 38.14 -2.51
C GLN A 370 -56.77 39.38 -3.09
N GLU A 371 -55.52 39.24 -3.54
CA GLU A 371 -54.79 40.31 -4.21
C GLU A 371 -55.46 40.78 -5.51
N THR A 372 -56.27 39.92 -6.18
CA THR A 372 -57.11 40.31 -7.33
C THR A 372 -58.43 40.98 -6.94
N GLY A 373 -58.95 40.71 -5.73
CA GLY A 373 -60.22 41.27 -5.24
C GLY A 373 -60.09 42.70 -4.70
N ASP A 374 -58.94 43.04 -4.11
CA ASP A 374 -58.67 44.40 -3.60
C ASP A 374 -58.29 45.41 -4.71
N GLU A 375 -57.89 44.94 -5.90
CA GLU A 375 -57.75 45.77 -7.11
C GLU A 375 -59.11 46.05 -7.81
N SER A 376 -60.18 46.26 -7.03
CA SER A 376 -61.59 46.40 -7.48
C SER A 376 -61.88 47.63 -8.38
N GLU A 377 -60.89 48.22 -9.04
CA GLU A 377 -61.10 49.16 -10.15
C GLU A 377 -60.46 48.72 -11.49
N ARG A 378 -59.84 47.54 -11.58
CA ARG A 378 -59.38 46.96 -12.85
C ARG A 378 -59.72 45.48 -12.94
N GLU A 379 -60.10 45.04 -14.15
CA GLU A 379 -60.37 43.63 -14.45
C GLU A 379 -59.23 42.75 -13.88
N PRO A 380 -59.54 41.64 -13.20
CA PRO A 380 -58.53 40.77 -12.62
C PRO A 380 -57.53 40.37 -13.70
N SER A 381 -56.25 40.69 -13.49
CA SER A 381 -55.21 40.29 -14.44
C SER A 381 -55.20 38.76 -14.55
N GLY A 382 -55.38 38.20 -15.76
CA GLY A 382 -55.49 36.75 -15.97
C GLY A 382 -54.34 35.94 -15.33
N THR A 383 -53.17 36.57 -15.21
CA THR A 383 -51.96 36.01 -14.58
C THR A 383 -52.13 35.64 -13.10
N ALA A 384 -52.95 36.36 -12.33
CA ALA A 384 -53.14 36.08 -10.90
C ALA A 384 -54.14 34.94 -10.66
N CYS A 385 -55.20 34.87 -11.47
CA CYS A 385 -56.11 33.71 -11.51
C CYS A 385 -55.38 32.43 -11.96
N ASP A 386 -54.50 32.54 -12.97
CA ASP A 386 -53.67 31.42 -13.43
C ASP A 386 -52.72 30.93 -12.33
N SER A 387 -52.13 31.86 -11.56
CA SER A 387 -51.26 31.54 -10.41
C SER A 387 -52.02 30.83 -9.28
N ALA A 388 -53.23 31.30 -8.96
CA ALA A 388 -54.08 30.66 -7.96
C ALA A 388 -54.49 29.25 -8.39
N ALA A 389 -54.93 29.08 -9.65
CA ALA A 389 -55.29 27.79 -10.21
C ALA A 389 -54.12 26.80 -10.19
N ALA A 390 -52.91 27.26 -10.53
CA ALA A 390 -51.70 26.44 -10.47
C ALA A 390 -51.41 25.93 -9.05
N HIS A 391 -51.58 26.77 -8.04
CA HIS A 391 -51.40 26.38 -6.64
C HIS A 391 -52.44 25.35 -6.16
N PHE A 392 -53.73 25.55 -6.45
CA PHE A 392 -54.76 24.57 -6.08
C PHE A 392 -54.59 23.23 -6.81
N GLU A 393 -54.25 23.25 -8.10
CA GLU A 393 -54.00 22.02 -8.85
C GLU A 393 -52.78 21.28 -8.30
N ARG A 394 -51.70 22.00 -7.95
CA ARG A 394 -50.53 21.40 -7.32
C ARG A 394 -50.87 20.77 -5.96
N ALA A 395 -51.65 21.46 -5.13
CA ALA A 395 -52.16 20.91 -3.86
C ALA A 395 -52.97 19.62 -4.08
N ARG A 396 -53.85 19.61 -5.10
CA ARG A 396 -54.67 18.44 -5.44
C ARG A 396 -53.83 17.24 -5.90
N GLN A 397 -52.81 17.48 -6.72
CA GLN A 397 -51.88 16.44 -7.18
C GLN A 397 -51.15 15.80 -5.99
N ILE A 398 -50.55 16.64 -5.13
CA ILE A 398 -49.81 16.19 -3.95
C ILE A 398 -50.73 15.43 -2.98
N ALA A 399 -51.94 15.96 -2.74
CA ALA A 399 -52.92 15.28 -1.90
C ALA A 399 -53.34 13.92 -2.46
N THR A 400 -53.52 13.82 -3.78
CA THR A 400 -53.89 12.55 -4.43
C THR A 400 -52.78 11.50 -4.28
N GLU A 401 -51.52 11.91 -4.38
CA GLU A 401 -50.37 10.98 -4.35
C GLU A 401 -49.94 10.60 -2.93
N LEU A 402 -49.97 11.55 -1.98
CA LEU A 402 -49.27 11.40 -0.70
C LEU A 402 -50.19 11.49 0.53
N VAL A 403 -51.31 12.23 0.45
CA VAL A 403 -52.25 12.43 1.56
C VAL A 403 -53.72 12.41 1.08
N PRO A 404 -54.23 11.24 0.62
CA PRO A 404 -55.52 11.15 -0.08
C PRO A 404 -56.72 11.69 0.71
N ASP A 405 -56.66 11.60 2.04
CA ASP A 405 -57.71 12.10 2.94
C ASP A 405 -57.89 13.63 2.88
N ARG A 406 -56.92 14.36 2.31
CA ARG A 406 -56.98 15.81 2.10
C ARG A 406 -57.28 16.21 0.65
N ARG A 407 -57.72 15.28 -0.20
CA ARG A 407 -57.99 15.54 -1.63
C ARG A 407 -59.11 16.55 -1.86
N GLU A 408 -60.15 16.52 -1.04
CA GLU A 408 -61.24 17.50 -1.11
C GLU A 408 -60.86 18.75 -0.32
N PRO A 409 -61.00 19.98 -0.89
CA PRO A 409 -60.88 21.20 -0.11
C PRO A 409 -61.97 21.23 0.97
N PRO A 410 -61.72 21.87 2.13
CA PRO A 410 -62.78 22.20 3.07
C PRO A 410 -63.93 22.92 2.36
N ALA A 411 -65.18 22.68 2.80
CA ALA A 411 -66.39 23.23 2.16
C ALA A 411 -66.34 24.77 1.97
N ASP A 412 -65.64 25.46 2.87
CA ASP A 412 -65.45 26.91 2.85
C ASP A 412 -64.58 27.41 1.67
N GLU A 413 -63.62 26.60 1.20
CA GLU A 413 -62.76 26.93 0.05
C GLU A 413 -63.50 26.68 -1.29
N LEU A 414 -64.32 25.63 -1.37
CA LEU A 414 -65.19 25.37 -2.51
C LEU A 414 -66.23 26.48 -2.72
N ALA A 415 -66.71 27.09 -1.63
CA ALA A 415 -67.63 28.22 -1.68
C ALA A 415 -66.97 29.50 -2.21
N ALA A 416 -65.70 29.77 -1.87
CA ALA A 416 -64.96 30.94 -2.36
C ALA A 416 -64.71 30.88 -3.88
N VAL A 417 -64.31 29.71 -4.40
CA VAL A 417 -64.07 29.51 -5.84
C VAL A 417 -65.40 29.52 -6.63
N SER A 418 -66.47 28.94 -6.07
CA SER A 418 -67.79 28.91 -6.72
C SER A 418 -68.50 30.27 -6.70
N GLY A 419 -68.32 31.08 -5.65
CA GLY A 419 -68.91 32.41 -5.52
C GLY A 419 -68.37 33.42 -6.53
N GLN A 420 -67.09 33.31 -6.91
CA GLN A 420 -66.49 34.16 -7.95
C GLN A 420 -66.74 33.61 -9.37
N GLY A 421 -66.76 32.29 -9.58
CA GLY A 421 -67.19 31.71 -10.86
C GLY A 421 -68.63 32.12 -11.25
N ALA A 422 -69.54 32.13 -10.28
CA ALA A 422 -70.91 32.62 -10.47
C ALA A 422 -70.98 34.14 -10.70
N SER A 423 -70.04 34.92 -10.17
CA SER A 423 -69.96 36.37 -10.39
C SER A 423 -69.44 36.70 -11.79
N VAL A 424 -68.48 35.93 -12.32
CA VAL A 424 -67.96 36.06 -13.70
C VAL A 424 -68.99 35.60 -14.75
N GLU A 425 -69.76 34.53 -14.47
CA GLU A 425 -70.84 34.08 -15.38
C GLU A 425 -72.07 35.01 -15.39
N ALA A 426 -72.34 35.70 -14.28
CA ALA A 426 -73.41 36.70 -14.20
C ALA A 426 -73.08 37.97 -15.02
N GLU A 427 -71.81 38.39 -15.07
CA GLU A 427 -71.36 39.51 -15.92
C GLU A 427 -71.33 39.18 -17.42
N GLN A 428 -71.06 37.92 -17.81
CA GLN A 428 -71.10 37.51 -19.22
C GLN A 428 -72.52 37.42 -19.82
N LYS A 429 -73.56 37.19 -19.00
CA LYS A 429 -74.96 37.20 -19.44
C LYS A 429 -75.64 38.58 -19.42
N GLY A 430 -74.91 39.62 -19.01
CA GLY A 430 -75.39 40.99 -18.87
C GLY A 430 -74.88 41.99 -19.93
N ARG A 431 -74.24 41.53 -21.01
CA ARG A 431 -73.82 42.38 -22.14
C ARG A 431 -74.64 42.16 -23.41
#